data_AF-A0A2B4SUX5-F1
#
_entry.id   AF-A0A2B4SUX5-F1
#
_cell.length_a   1.000
_cell.length_b   1.000
_cell.length_c   1.000
_cell.angle_alpha   90.00
_cell.angle_beta   90.00
_cell.angle_gamma   90.00
#
_symmetry.space_group_name_H-M   'P 1'
#
loop_
_entity.id
_entity.type
_entity.pdbx_description
1 polymer ?
#
loop_
_entity_poly.entity_id
_entity_poly.type
_entity_poly.pdbx_seq_one_letter_code
_entity_poly.pdbx_strand_id
1 'polypeptide(L)'
;MSEMNLKDRTRSTEWVKRLPEVVSALNREETRLTGKKPIDAIKEKVVNAKSSTSYSRPVGLKEKRLDYSKNVRYLYAPGELEGGDRRATDPIWSLKVFNIEKALVNEKEPVLYYLKDGPKRGFVREELQIVPPKTELPPEGIR
;
A
#
# COMPACT_ATOMS: atom_id res chain seq x y z
N MET A 1 29.15 -15.54 -38.20
CA MET A 1 28.34 -14.42 -37.70
C MET A 1 27.29 -14.13 -38.76
N SER A 2 26.10 -14.72 -38.64
CA SER A 2 25.02 -14.47 -39.61
C SER A 2 24.21 -13.27 -39.15
N GLU A 3 24.28 -12.21 -39.94
CA GLU A 3 23.58 -10.94 -39.71
C GLU A 3 22.08 -11.12 -40.01
N MET A 4 21.22 -10.90 -39.02
CA MET A 4 19.78 -11.06 -39.15
C MET A 4 19.20 -9.83 -39.87
N ASN A 5 19.06 -9.92 -41.19
CA ASN A 5 18.45 -8.88 -42.01
C ASN A 5 16.91 -8.94 -41.86
N LEU A 6 16.36 -8.19 -40.90
CA LEU A 6 14.90 -8.02 -40.73
C LEU A 6 14.36 -7.17 -41.89
N LYS A 7 13.93 -7.82 -42.97
CA LYS A 7 13.48 -7.16 -44.21
C LYS A 7 12.09 -6.53 -44.18
N ASP A 8 11.34 -6.57 -43.09
CA ASP A 8 10.00 -5.99 -43.06
C ASP A 8 9.87 -4.89 -42.00
N ARG A 9 9.71 -3.64 -42.46
CA ARG A 9 9.24 -2.49 -41.66
C ARG A 9 7.76 -2.62 -41.28
N THR A 10 7.20 -3.83 -41.27
CA THR A 10 5.81 -4.11 -40.96
C THR A 10 5.65 -4.18 -39.45
N ARG A 11 4.96 -3.19 -38.86
CA ARG A 11 4.65 -3.21 -37.43
C ARG A 11 3.75 -4.40 -37.13
N SER A 12 4.09 -5.16 -36.09
CA SER A 12 3.24 -6.26 -35.62
C SER A 12 1.87 -5.73 -35.19
N THR A 13 0.81 -6.22 -35.83
CA THR A 13 -0.59 -5.91 -35.49
C THR A 13 -1.25 -7.03 -34.66
N GLU A 14 -0.49 -8.05 -34.26
CA GLU A 14 -1.03 -9.23 -33.57
C GLU A 14 -1.72 -8.87 -32.25
N TRP A 15 -1.19 -7.89 -31.52
CA TRP A 15 -1.83 -7.40 -30.30
C TRP A 15 -3.19 -6.74 -30.58
N VAL A 16 -3.35 -6.04 -31.70
CA VAL A 16 -4.62 -5.42 -32.12
C VAL A 16 -5.64 -6.50 -32.47
N LYS A 17 -5.20 -7.54 -33.19
CA LYS A 17 -6.07 -8.67 -33.58
C LYS A 17 -6.58 -9.44 -32.36
N ARG A 18 -5.74 -9.63 -31.33
CA ARG A 18 -6.08 -10.36 -30.10
C ARG A 18 -6.80 -9.51 -29.06
N LEU A 19 -6.77 -8.19 -29.17
CA LEU A 19 -7.34 -7.28 -28.18
C LEU A 19 -8.82 -7.55 -27.88
N PRO A 20 -9.73 -7.77 -28.87
CA PRO A 20 -11.14 -8.02 -28.58
C PRO A 20 -11.37 -9.26 -27.73
N GLU A 21 -10.61 -10.33 -28.00
CA GLU A 21 -10.68 -11.59 -27.26
C GLU A 21 -10.20 -11.39 -25.80
N VAL A 22 -9.06 -10.73 -25.62
CA VAL A 22 -8.50 -10.42 -24.29
C VAL A 22 -9.46 -9.56 -23.47
N VAL A 23 -10.01 -8.50 -24.08
CA VAL A 23 -10.99 -7.62 -23.42
C VAL A 23 -12.26 -8.40 -23.06
N SER A 24 -12.74 -9.29 -23.94
CA SER A 24 -13.89 -10.14 -23.63
C SER A 24 -13.61 -11.11 -22.48
N ALA A 25 -12.41 -11.68 -22.39
CA ALA A 25 -12.05 -12.58 -21.30
C ALA A 25 -12.01 -11.83 -19.97
N LEU A 26 -11.28 -10.70 -19.91
CA LEU A 26 -11.17 -9.87 -18.71
C LEU A 26 -12.54 -9.39 -18.19
N ASN A 27 -13.46 -9.05 -19.09
CA ASN A 27 -14.79 -8.56 -18.70
C ASN A 27 -15.76 -9.65 -18.26
N ARG A 28 -15.50 -10.92 -18.60
CA ARG A 28 -16.38 -12.07 -18.31
C ARG A 28 -15.88 -12.97 -17.19
N GLU A 29 -14.64 -12.82 -16.76
CA GLU A 29 -14.09 -13.53 -15.60
C GLU A 29 -14.49 -12.83 -14.30
N GLU A 30 -14.81 -13.62 -13.29
CA GLU A 30 -15.09 -13.09 -11.96
C GLU A 30 -13.79 -12.60 -11.32
N THR A 31 -13.77 -11.33 -10.93
CA THR A 31 -12.60 -10.80 -10.24
C THR A 31 -12.58 -11.29 -8.79
N ARG A 32 -11.40 -11.71 -8.30
CA ARG A 32 -11.23 -12.20 -6.92
C ARG A 32 -11.70 -11.19 -5.86
N LEU A 33 -11.53 -9.90 -6.14
CA LEU A 33 -11.83 -8.81 -5.19
C LEU A 33 -13.34 -8.64 -4.99
N THR A 34 -14.13 -8.67 -6.06
CA THR A 34 -15.58 -8.42 -5.96
C THR A 34 -16.41 -9.70 -6.03
N GLY A 35 -15.82 -10.79 -6.54
CA GLY A 35 -16.55 -12.01 -6.90
C GLY A 35 -17.54 -11.78 -8.04
N LYS A 36 -17.39 -10.69 -8.80
CA LYS A 36 -18.27 -10.32 -9.91
C LYS A 36 -17.47 -10.12 -11.19
N LYS A 37 -18.15 -10.33 -12.31
CA LYS A 37 -17.64 -10.02 -13.65
C LYS A 37 -17.67 -8.50 -13.86
N PRO A 38 -16.61 -7.88 -14.42
CA PRO A 38 -16.60 -6.44 -14.66
C PRO A 38 -17.80 -5.94 -15.48
N ILE A 39 -18.25 -6.72 -16.47
CA ILE A 39 -19.41 -6.37 -17.31
C ILE A 39 -20.73 -6.26 -16.54
N ASP A 40 -20.84 -6.96 -15.42
CA ASP A 40 -22.03 -6.91 -14.55
C ASP A 40 -21.83 -5.84 -13.47
N ALA A 41 -20.63 -5.79 -12.89
CA ALA A 41 -20.26 -4.83 -11.85
C ALA A 41 -20.36 -3.36 -12.32
N ILE A 42 -20.02 -3.05 -13.58
CA ILE A 42 -20.09 -1.69 -14.14
C ILE A 42 -21.50 -1.10 -14.16
N LYS A 43 -22.54 -1.95 -14.12
CA LYS A 43 -23.95 -1.53 -14.09
C LYS A 43 -24.42 -1.19 -12.69
N GLU A 44 -23.67 -1.59 -11.66
CA GLU A 44 -24.04 -1.35 -10.27
C GLU A 44 -23.56 0.02 -9.81
N LYS A 45 -24.36 0.71 -8.98
CA LYS A 45 -23.99 2.00 -8.40
C LYS A 45 -22.83 1.88 -7.40
N VAL A 46 -22.77 0.76 -6.68
CA VAL A 46 -21.75 0.47 -5.67
C VAL A 46 -21.44 -1.02 -5.73
N VAL A 47 -20.15 -1.36 -5.77
CA VAL A 47 -19.67 -2.74 -5.76
C VAL A 47 -18.88 -2.96 -4.49
N ASN A 48 -19.32 -3.91 -3.66
CA ASN A 48 -18.60 -4.26 -2.45
C ASN A 48 -17.36 -5.09 -2.80
N ALA A 49 -16.20 -4.62 -2.36
CA ALA A 49 -14.94 -5.34 -2.48
C ALA A 49 -14.64 -6.13 -1.21
N LYS A 50 -14.11 -7.34 -1.37
CA LYS A 50 -13.42 -8.09 -0.32
C LYS A 50 -12.06 -7.43 -0.08
N SER A 51 -11.54 -7.56 1.13
CA SER A 51 -10.18 -7.12 1.44
C SER A 51 -9.18 -7.87 0.53
N SER A 52 -8.29 -7.13 -0.14
CA SER A 52 -7.26 -7.70 -1.01
C SER A 52 -6.25 -8.55 -0.22
N THR A 53 -6.06 -8.19 1.05
CA THR A 53 -5.08 -8.72 1.98
C THR A 53 -5.79 -9.47 3.11
N SER A 54 -5.33 -10.68 3.40
CA SER A 54 -5.75 -11.44 4.57
C SER A 54 -4.88 -11.06 5.76
N TYR A 55 -5.51 -10.68 6.87
CA TYR A 55 -4.81 -10.43 8.14
C TYR A 55 -5.04 -11.61 9.08
N SER A 56 -3.99 -12.07 9.76
CA SER A 56 -4.12 -13.13 10.77
C SER A 56 -4.81 -12.65 12.05
N ARG A 57 -4.85 -11.33 12.27
CA ARG A 57 -5.46 -10.69 13.44
C ARG A 57 -6.87 -10.18 13.13
N PRO A 58 -7.68 -9.84 14.16
CA PRO A 58 -8.92 -9.11 13.96
C PRO A 58 -8.68 -7.74 13.30
N VAL A 59 -9.60 -7.37 12.41
CA VAL A 59 -9.57 -6.13 11.62
C VAL A 59 -10.89 -5.39 11.83
N GLY A 60 -10.86 -4.06 11.76
CA GLY A 60 -12.03 -3.20 11.93
C GLY A 60 -12.44 -3.06 13.40
N LEU A 61 -13.74 -3.18 13.68
CA LEU A 61 -14.31 -2.90 15.00
C LEU A 61 -13.74 -3.79 16.13
N LYS A 62 -13.28 -5.00 15.80
CA LYS A 62 -12.71 -5.96 16.75
C LYS A 62 -11.20 -5.80 16.94
N GLU A 63 -10.55 -4.92 16.19
CA GLU A 63 -9.11 -4.69 16.28
C GLU A 63 -8.74 -4.04 17.62
N LYS A 64 -7.76 -4.62 18.34
CA LYS A 64 -7.21 -4.01 19.55
C LYS A 64 -6.42 -2.75 19.18
N ARG A 65 -6.95 -1.60 19.59
CA ARG A 65 -6.34 -0.30 19.29
C ARG A 65 -5.07 -0.06 20.11
N LEU A 66 -4.14 0.67 19.50
CA LEU A 66 -3.06 1.29 20.24
C LEU A 66 -3.62 2.36 21.18
N ASP A 67 -3.05 2.40 22.38
CA ASP A 67 -3.32 3.48 23.32
C ASP A 67 -2.63 4.76 22.82
N TYR A 68 -3.37 5.86 22.84
CA TYR A 68 -2.92 7.19 22.44
C TYR A 68 -1.76 7.72 23.28
N SER A 69 -1.60 7.22 24.50
CA SER A 69 -0.44 7.54 25.36
C SER A 69 0.88 6.95 24.86
N LYS A 70 0.84 6.03 23.88
CA LYS A 70 2.04 5.38 23.36
C LYS A 70 2.76 6.27 22.36
N ASN A 71 4.07 6.30 22.53
CA ASN A 71 4.99 6.86 21.57
C ASN A 71 5.28 5.83 20.47
N VAL A 72 5.34 6.27 19.22
CA VAL A 72 5.56 5.39 18.07
C VAL A 72 6.57 5.96 17.08
N ARG A 73 7.24 5.07 16.36
CA ARG A 73 7.94 5.35 15.10
C ARG A 73 7.14 4.73 13.96
N TYR A 74 7.18 5.37 12.79
CA TYR A 74 6.50 4.85 11.61
C TYR A 74 7.46 4.23 10.61
N LEU A 75 6.96 3.33 9.78
CA LEU A 75 7.70 2.71 8.68
C LEU A 75 7.77 3.67 7.49
N TYR A 76 8.98 3.98 7.01
CA TYR A 76 9.14 4.84 5.84
C TYR A 76 8.49 4.24 4.59
N ALA A 77 7.83 5.10 3.81
CA ALA A 77 7.39 4.75 2.48
C ALA A 77 8.60 4.73 1.52
N PRO A 78 8.54 3.94 0.44
CA PRO A 78 9.51 4.03 -0.65
C PRO A 78 9.63 5.47 -1.15
N GLY A 79 10.86 6.00 -1.20
CA GLY A 79 11.15 7.37 -1.64
C GLY A 79 10.83 8.48 -0.64
N GLU A 80 10.43 8.15 0.61
CA GLU A 80 10.19 9.16 1.66
C GLU A 80 11.50 9.77 2.20
N LEU A 81 12.61 9.04 2.09
CA LEU A 81 13.94 9.52 2.47
C LEU A 81 14.61 10.25 1.30
N GLU A 82 15.35 11.32 1.63
CA GLU A 82 16.14 12.09 0.65
C GLU A 82 17.19 11.19 -0.02
N GLY A 83 17.12 11.07 -1.34
CA GLY A 83 18.06 10.24 -2.12
C GLY A 83 17.42 9.27 -3.11
N GLY A 84 16.09 9.17 -3.13
CA GLY A 84 15.37 8.30 -4.07
C GLY A 84 15.35 6.86 -3.58
N ASP A 85 16.21 6.02 -4.16
CA ASP A 85 16.32 4.61 -3.77
C ASP A 85 16.94 4.46 -2.38
N ARG A 86 16.37 3.53 -1.61
CA ARG A 86 16.79 3.26 -0.23
C ARG A 86 18.23 2.73 -0.20
N ARG A 87 19.11 3.43 0.51
CA ARG A 87 20.49 2.99 0.74
C ARG A 87 20.52 1.90 1.81
N ALA A 88 21.53 1.05 1.77
CA ALA A 88 21.73 -0.01 2.78
C ALA A 88 21.87 0.55 4.22
N THR A 89 22.29 1.81 4.35
CA THR A 89 22.45 2.53 5.61
C THR A 89 21.19 3.23 6.09
N ASP A 90 20.15 3.31 5.27
CA ASP A 90 18.97 4.10 5.59
C ASP A 90 18.11 3.40 6.64
N PRO A 91 17.67 4.13 7.69
CA PRO A 91 16.85 3.57 8.74
C PRO A 91 15.53 3.05 8.15
N ILE A 92 15.06 1.92 8.68
CA ILE A 92 13.77 1.34 8.28
C ILE A 92 12.61 2.18 8.83
N TRP A 93 12.78 2.64 10.08
CA TRP A 93 11.77 3.36 10.86
C TRP A 93 12.13 4.84 10.98
N SER A 94 11.13 5.68 11.22
CA SER A 94 11.32 7.10 11.46
C SER A 94 12.32 7.36 12.59
N LEU A 95 13.24 8.30 12.38
CA LEU A 95 14.21 8.67 13.41
C LEU A 95 13.51 9.35 14.60
N LYS A 96 12.54 10.21 14.26
CA LYS A 96 11.67 10.90 15.21
C LYS A 96 10.60 9.98 15.77
N VAL A 97 10.18 10.32 16.99
CA VAL A 97 9.11 9.65 17.72
C VAL A 97 7.89 10.55 17.71
N PHE A 98 6.73 9.95 17.53
CA PHE A 98 5.46 10.64 17.37
C PHE A 98 4.43 10.11 18.36
N ASN A 99 3.47 10.97 18.70
CA ASN A 99 2.25 10.58 19.38
C ASN A 99 1.16 10.29 18.36
N ILE A 100 0.28 9.35 18.71
CA ILE A 100 -0.92 9.08 17.92
C ILE A 100 -1.90 10.23 18.14
N GLU A 101 -2.34 10.87 17.06
CA GLU A 101 -3.32 11.96 17.10
C GLU A 101 -4.75 11.43 17.03
N LYS A 102 -5.02 10.56 16.06
CA LYS A 102 -6.36 9.97 15.83
C LYS A 102 -6.24 8.58 15.23
N ALA A 103 -7.24 7.75 15.48
CA ALA A 103 -7.42 6.44 14.86
C ALA A 103 -8.78 6.39 14.14
N LEU A 104 -8.77 6.13 12.84
CA LEU A 104 -9.97 5.91 12.04
C LEU A 104 -10.28 4.42 11.99
N VAL A 105 -11.54 4.07 12.23
CA VAL A 105 -12.00 2.68 12.25
C VAL A 105 -13.19 2.53 11.33
N ASN A 106 -13.04 1.65 10.35
CA ASN A 106 -14.10 1.25 9.47
C ASN A 106 -14.40 -0.24 9.68
N GLU A 107 -15.61 -0.66 9.31
CA GLU A 107 -15.97 -2.07 9.35
C GLU A 107 -15.15 -2.84 8.30
N LYS A 108 -14.50 -3.94 8.69
CA LYS A 108 -13.69 -4.83 7.82
C LYS A 108 -12.40 -4.22 7.24
N GLU A 109 -12.01 -3.01 7.65
CA GLU A 109 -10.73 -2.39 7.27
C GLU A 109 -9.79 -2.24 8.47
N PRO A 110 -8.46 -2.26 8.27
CA PRO A 110 -7.52 -2.06 9.36
C PRO A 110 -7.67 -0.66 9.94
N VAL A 111 -7.44 -0.54 11.26
CA VAL A 111 -7.43 0.76 11.92
C VAL A 111 -6.29 1.61 11.35
N LEU A 112 -6.63 2.82 10.91
CA LEU A 112 -5.67 3.79 10.40
C LEU A 112 -5.31 4.82 11.48
N TYR A 113 -4.05 4.86 11.84
CA TYR A 113 -3.49 5.81 12.81
C TYR A 113 -2.89 7.01 12.10
N TYR A 114 -3.18 8.21 12.59
CA TYR A 114 -2.53 9.44 12.17
C TYR A 114 -1.65 9.96 13.29
N LEU A 115 -0.49 10.47 12.93
CA LEU A 115 0.54 10.89 13.87
C LEU A 115 0.55 12.40 14.00
N LYS A 116 0.63 12.89 15.24
CA LYS A 116 0.71 14.32 15.52
C LYS A 116 2.03 14.86 14.98
N ASP A 117 1.97 15.94 14.20
CA ASP A 117 3.13 16.57 13.54
C ASP A 117 3.93 15.62 12.63
N GLY A 118 3.33 14.49 12.23
CA GLY A 118 3.92 13.49 11.34
C GLY A 118 3.51 13.67 9.87
N PRO A 119 3.84 12.69 9.01
CA PRO A 119 3.42 12.67 7.62
C PRO A 119 1.89 12.73 7.48
N LYS A 120 1.41 13.40 6.42
CA LYS A 120 -0.02 13.53 6.11
C LYS A 120 -0.61 12.26 5.48
N ARG A 121 -0.36 11.09 6.09
CA ARG A 121 -0.92 9.79 5.70
C ARG A 121 -1.28 8.94 6.92
N GLY A 122 -2.19 7.99 6.71
CA GLY A 122 -2.56 7.00 7.73
C GLY A 122 -1.58 5.82 7.75
N PHE A 123 -1.41 5.23 8.92
CA PHE A 123 -0.56 4.06 9.14
C PHE A 123 -1.39 2.90 9.71
N VAL A 124 -1.13 1.68 9.26
CA VAL A 124 -1.68 0.50 9.94
C VAL A 124 -0.84 0.11 11.16
N ARG A 125 -1.35 -0.77 12.01
CA ARG A 125 -0.68 -1.23 13.24
C ARG A 125 0.74 -1.75 12.98
N GLU A 126 0.94 -2.44 11.85
CA GLU A 126 2.19 -3.06 11.39
C GLU A 126 3.23 -2.03 10.94
N GLU A 127 2.77 -0.85 10.51
CA GLU A 127 3.64 0.27 10.11
C GLU A 127 4.02 1.15 11.30
N LEU A 128 3.66 0.75 12.53
CA LEU A 128 3.96 1.47 13.76
C LEU A 128 4.74 0.61 14.76
N GLN A 129 5.94 1.06 15.09
CA GLN A 129 6.75 0.51 16.17
C GLN A 129 6.51 1.30 17.46
N ILE A 130 6.10 0.64 18.54
CA ILE A 130 5.96 1.28 19.86
C ILE A 130 7.35 1.57 20.42
N VAL A 131 7.55 2.81 20.87
CA VAL A 131 8.80 3.26 21.52
C VAL A 131 8.57 3.39 23.02
N PRO A 132 9.33 2.67 23.86
CA PRO A 132 9.29 2.85 25.30
C PRO A 132 9.62 4.29 25.73
N PRO A 133 9.00 4.84 26.79
CA PRO A 133 9.22 6.22 27.21
C PRO A 133 10.66 6.60 27.57
N LYS A 134 11.49 5.63 27.98
CA LYS A 134 12.90 5.82 28.38
C LYS A 134 13.89 5.54 27.24
N THR A 135 13.44 5.56 26.00
CA THR A 135 14.31 5.28 24.84
C THR A 135 15.16 6.51 24.54
N GLU A 136 16.47 6.35 24.58
CA GLU A 136 17.40 7.38 24.10
C GLU A 136 17.25 7.57 22.59
N LEU A 137 17.12 8.82 22.16
CA LEU A 137 16.99 9.16 20.75
C LEU A 137 18.38 9.33 20.13
N PRO A 138 18.54 8.96 18.84
CA PRO A 138 19.76 9.31 18.13
C PRO A 138 19.93 10.83 18.17
N PRO A 139 21.19 11.33 18.26
CA PRO A 139 21.45 12.76 18.23
C PRO A 139 20.83 13.38 16.99
N GLU A 140 20.18 14.54 17.15
CA GLU A 140 19.77 15.34 16.00
C GLU A 140 21.05 15.72 15.24
N GLY A 141 21.17 15.28 13.99
CA GLY A 141 22.35 15.55 13.18
C GLY A 141 22.66 17.05 13.16
N ILE A 142 23.96 17.37 13.19
CA ILE A 142 24.43 18.74 12.98
C ILE A 142 24.01 19.14 11.56
N ARG A 143 23.19 20.18 11.45
CA ARG A 143 22.81 20.80 10.16
C ARG A 143 23.98 21.57 9.57
#